data_AF-A0A2H5FHG3-F1
#
_entry.id   AF-A0A2H5FHG3-F1
#
_cell.length_a   1.000
_cell.length_b   1.000
_cell.length_c   1.000
_cell.angle_alpha   90.00
_cell.angle_beta   90.00
_cell.angle_gamma   90.00
#
_symmetry.space_group_name_H-M   'P 1'
#
loop_
_entity.id
_entity.type
_entity.pdbx_description
1 polymer ?
#
loop_
_entity_poly.entity_id
_entity_poly.type
_entity_poly.pdbx_seq_one_letter_code
_entity_poly.pdbx_strand_id
1 'polypeptide(L)'
;MYVLERLLAIFLGIVVLPLRVFAYHSLGAIIALLVGLFASFGLPLSLVLTLHHEGLSKTNIFLALFFVFPITAIIITGALSLLMVFLLCSTIVDTAEALGLGFINSFLYGMDGFWNTLSTQQIFSQAVWNPIRVFVGLANMNQLISNGEDQRIMDGLQNFEIVQEDIEIPDLQNKEPREPPMLLKETELKKIEELITQLTYIKESLTQSVKEQLTILKVLYSQYKDLFSKLEKVHLALMRHEKSQIKDELIAHNKVRIPILLAKQYKKGDYWYHVPAASYVTDRDSFLHLQKYSAKHPLNRDFFKRPRSYNQMETRYIWYELTENYCSSEELSEVVIELRVVMNALLSQMNEIKRMNASIDTFSPAFFGPAIKNNEHSLVLQLEQNNRLQL
;
A
#
# COMPACT_ATOMS: atom_id res chain seq x y z
N MET A 1 -20.10 12.95 4.57
CA MET A 1 -19.94 11.52 4.22
C MET A 1 -18.55 10.94 4.54
N TYR A 2 -17.45 11.67 4.31
CA TYR A 2 -16.08 11.14 4.42
C TYR A 2 -15.61 10.60 5.79
N VAL A 3 -16.12 11.09 6.93
CA VAL A 3 -15.74 10.54 8.26
C VAL A 3 -16.36 9.16 8.48
N LEU A 4 -17.62 9.00 8.08
CA LEU A 4 -18.31 7.72 8.15
C LEU A 4 -17.67 6.72 7.18
N GLU A 5 -17.30 7.18 5.99
CA GLU A 5 -16.60 6.38 5.00
C GLU A 5 -15.19 5.98 5.43
N ARG A 6 -14.44 6.86 6.13
CA ARG A 6 -13.14 6.51 6.73
C ARG A 6 -13.28 5.56 7.90
N LEU A 7 -14.26 5.77 8.78
CA LEU A 7 -14.55 4.83 9.87
C LEU A 7 -14.95 3.46 9.31
N LEU A 8 -15.73 3.45 8.23
CA LEU A 8 -16.07 2.24 7.49
C LEU A 8 -14.83 1.61 6.86
N ALA A 9 -13.95 2.39 6.23
CA ALA A 9 -12.70 1.89 5.64
C ALA A 9 -11.79 1.26 6.71
N ILE A 10 -11.63 1.92 7.85
CA ILE A 10 -10.84 1.41 8.99
C ILE A 10 -11.49 0.15 9.54
N PHE A 11 -12.81 0.15 9.75
CA PHE A 11 -13.54 -1.02 10.22
C PHE A 11 -13.41 -2.20 9.24
N LEU A 12 -13.59 -1.96 7.94
CA LEU A 12 -13.41 -2.97 6.90
C LEU A 12 -11.95 -3.44 6.82
N GLY A 13 -10.97 -2.54 6.98
CA GLY A 13 -9.54 -2.88 7.00
C GLY A 13 -9.16 -3.77 8.19
N ILE A 14 -9.69 -3.48 9.38
CA ILE A 14 -9.42 -4.27 10.61
C ILE A 14 -10.21 -5.59 10.62
N VAL A 15 -11.40 -5.63 10.01
CA VAL A 15 -12.28 -6.82 10.08
C VAL A 15 -12.13 -7.71 8.85
N VAL A 16 -12.27 -7.16 7.64
CA VAL A 16 -12.33 -7.95 6.40
C VAL A 16 -10.97 -8.52 6.03
N LEU A 17 -9.86 -7.78 6.18
CA LEU A 17 -8.54 -8.27 5.78
C LEU A 17 -8.07 -9.43 6.69
N PRO A 18 -8.13 -9.33 8.04
CA PRO A 18 -7.85 -10.46 8.93
C PRO A 18 -8.77 -11.66 8.74
N LEU A 19 -10.09 -11.42 8.60
CA LEU A 19 -11.07 -12.49 8.40
C LEU A 19 -10.80 -13.24 7.09
N ARG A 20 -10.42 -12.51 6.04
CA ARG A 20 -10.02 -13.10 4.76
C ARG A 20 -8.79 -13.98 4.96
N VAL A 21 -7.74 -13.48 5.60
CA VAL A 21 -6.50 -14.25 5.88
C VAL A 21 -6.82 -15.54 6.62
N PHE A 22 -7.64 -15.46 7.66
CA PHE A 22 -8.09 -16.61 8.43
C PHE A 22 -8.89 -17.62 7.60
N ALA A 23 -9.84 -17.16 6.78
CA ALA A 23 -10.65 -18.02 5.92
C ALA A 23 -9.80 -18.79 4.88
N TYR A 24 -8.79 -18.15 4.31
CA TYR A 24 -7.89 -18.78 3.34
C TYR A 24 -6.95 -19.81 4.00
N HIS A 25 -6.33 -19.49 5.14
CA HIS A 25 -5.52 -20.45 5.90
C HIS A 25 -6.35 -21.66 6.36
N SER A 26 -7.60 -21.42 6.80
CA SER A 26 -8.55 -22.49 7.15
C SER A 26 -8.87 -23.40 5.96
N LEU A 27 -9.10 -22.81 4.78
CA LEU A 27 -9.35 -23.57 3.55
C LEU A 27 -8.12 -24.40 3.14
N GLY A 28 -6.92 -23.83 3.26
CA GLY A 28 -5.65 -24.55 3.04
C GLY A 28 -5.48 -25.74 3.97
N ALA A 29 -5.81 -25.58 5.26
CA ALA A 29 -5.78 -26.67 6.24
C ALA A 29 -6.76 -27.79 5.89
N ILE A 30 -7.99 -27.45 5.46
CA ILE A 30 -9.00 -28.43 5.02
C ILE A 30 -8.49 -29.22 3.81
N ILE A 31 -7.91 -28.55 2.81
CA ILE A 31 -7.32 -29.22 1.65
C ILE A 31 -6.19 -30.15 2.09
N ALA A 32 -5.26 -29.69 2.92
CA ALA A 32 -4.15 -30.50 3.38
C ALA A 32 -4.61 -31.75 4.15
N LEU A 33 -5.66 -31.64 4.95
CA LEU A 33 -6.28 -32.76 5.66
C LEU A 33 -6.88 -33.78 4.69
N LEU A 34 -7.61 -33.32 3.67
CA LEU A 34 -8.15 -34.18 2.61
C LEU A 34 -7.03 -34.90 1.85
N VAL A 35 -5.99 -34.18 1.43
CA VAL A 35 -4.81 -34.78 0.76
C VAL A 35 -4.15 -35.82 1.66
N GLY A 36 -4.00 -35.53 2.95
CA GLY A 36 -3.48 -36.44 3.96
C GLY A 36 -4.24 -37.75 4.06
N LEU A 37 -5.57 -37.67 4.12
CA LEU A 37 -6.45 -38.83 4.13
C LEU A 37 -6.33 -39.64 2.83
N PHE A 38 -6.34 -38.99 1.67
CA PHE A 38 -6.19 -39.72 0.41
C PHE A 38 -4.81 -40.37 0.27
N ALA A 39 -3.74 -39.73 0.78
CA ALA A 39 -2.40 -40.29 0.75
C ALA A 39 -2.25 -41.49 1.70
N SER A 40 -2.85 -41.44 2.90
CA SER A 40 -2.71 -42.50 3.91
C SER A 40 -3.39 -43.81 3.51
N PHE A 41 -4.49 -43.73 2.75
CA PHE A 41 -5.14 -44.92 2.20
C PHE A 41 -4.68 -45.24 0.77
N GLY A 42 -4.44 -44.23 -0.06
CA GLY A 42 -4.14 -44.38 -1.47
C GLY A 42 -2.73 -44.90 -1.76
N LEU A 43 -1.71 -44.45 -1.02
CA LEU A 43 -0.33 -44.91 -1.23
C LEU A 43 -0.15 -46.39 -0.89
N PRO A 44 -0.63 -46.90 0.27
CA PRO A 44 -0.55 -48.33 0.58
C PRO A 44 -1.37 -49.18 -0.40
N LEU A 45 -2.55 -48.71 -0.82
CA LEU A 45 -3.40 -49.41 -1.77
C LEU A 45 -2.76 -49.48 -3.17
N SER A 46 -2.19 -48.38 -3.65
CA SER A 46 -1.46 -48.33 -4.92
C SER A 46 -0.29 -49.31 -4.90
N LEU A 47 0.50 -49.30 -3.83
CA LEU A 47 1.66 -50.19 -3.69
C LEU A 47 1.24 -51.66 -3.68
N VAL A 48 0.13 -52.00 -3.02
CA VAL A 48 -0.46 -53.35 -3.07
C VAL A 48 -0.92 -53.76 -4.46
N LEU A 49 -1.56 -52.86 -5.21
CA LEU A 49 -1.98 -53.13 -6.59
C LEU A 49 -0.78 -53.39 -7.50
N THR A 50 0.31 -52.63 -7.34
CA THR A 50 1.55 -52.84 -8.10
C THR A 50 2.20 -54.19 -7.76
N LEU A 51 2.33 -54.52 -6.47
CA LEU A 51 2.90 -55.80 -6.03
C LEU A 51 2.05 -57.02 -6.46
N HIS A 52 0.72 -56.86 -6.50
CA HIS A 52 -0.17 -57.87 -7.04
C HIS A 52 0.04 -58.06 -8.55
N HIS A 53 0.29 -56.98 -9.29
CA HIS A 53 0.57 -57.04 -10.73
C HIS A 53 1.92 -57.71 -11.03
N GLU A 54 2.91 -57.55 -10.15
CA GLU A 54 4.23 -58.21 -10.24
C GLU A 54 4.21 -59.70 -9.83
N GLY A 55 3.04 -60.25 -9.46
CA GLY A 55 2.88 -61.69 -9.22
C GLY A 55 3.27 -62.18 -7.82
N LEU A 56 3.39 -61.28 -6.84
CA LEU A 56 3.65 -61.67 -5.45
C LEU A 56 2.49 -62.43 -4.82
N SER A 57 2.81 -63.38 -3.94
CA SER A 57 1.80 -64.20 -3.26
C SER A 57 0.90 -63.37 -2.34
N LYS A 58 -0.38 -63.75 -2.22
CA LYS A 58 -1.38 -63.05 -1.40
C LYS A 58 -0.93 -62.86 0.06
N THR A 59 -0.18 -63.81 0.62
CA THR A 59 0.34 -63.75 1.99
C THR A 59 1.38 -62.65 2.17
N ASN A 60 2.26 -62.46 1.17
CA ASN A 60 3.28 -61.39 1.19
C ASN A 60 2.63 -60.00 1.02
N ILE A 61 1.53 -59.92 0.28
CA ILE A 61 0.75 -58.69 0.10
C ILE A 61 0.08 -58.26 1.41
N PHE A 62 -0.55 -59.19 2.15
CA PHE A 62 -1.14 -58.88 3.46
C PHE A 62 -0.10 -58.46 4.49
N LEU A 63 1.06 -59.11 4.49
CA LEU A 63 2.17 -58.78 5.38
C LEU A 63 2.75 -57.40 5.04
N ALA A 64 2.93 -57.08 3.75
CA ALA A 64 3.32 -55.75 3.29
C ALA A 64 2.29 -54.67 3.70
N LEU A 65 0.98 -54.90 3.55
CA LEU A 65 -0.04 -53.96 3.98
C LEU A 65 0.01 -53.71 5.50
N PHE A 66 0.20 -54.77 6.30
CA PHE A 66 0.24 -54.69 7.76
C PHE A 66 1.42 -53.88 8.29
N PHE A 67 2.58 -53.87 7.60
CA PHE A 67 3.74 -53.06 7.98
C PHE A 67 3.78 -51.69 7.30
N VAL A 68 3.43 -51.59 6.03
CA VAL A 68 3.52 -50.35 5.25
C VAL A 68 2.43 -49.35 5.65
N PHE A 69 1.21 -49.82 5.95
CA PHE A 69 0.11 -48.95 6.37
C PHE A 69 0.41 -48.16 7.67
N PRO A 70 0.82 -48.78 8.80
CA PRO A 70 1.10 -48.03 10.01
C PRO A 70 2.31 -47.09 9.86
N ILE A 71 3.34 -47.50 9.10
CA ILE A 71 4.52 -46.66 8.86
C ILE A 71 4.13 -45.42 8.04
N THR A 72 3.41 -45.61 6.93
CA THR A 72 2.93 -44.49 6.10
C THR A 72 1.96 -43.59 6.86
N ALA A 73 1.05 -44.15 7.64
CA ALA A 73 0.13 -43.39 8.49
C ALA A 73 0.88 -42.54 9.53
N ILE A 74 1.91 -43.07 10.20
CA ILE A 74 2.72 -42.32 11.17
C ILE A 74 3.47 -41.17 10.49
N ILE A 75 4.11 -41.42 9.34
CA ILE A 75 4.85 -40.40 8.59
C ILE A 75 3.92 -39.27 8.13
N ILE A 76 2.77 -39.62 7.56
CA ILE A 76 1.77 -38.64 7.08
C ILE A 76 1.21 -37.85 8.26
N THR A 77 0.85 -38.51 9.36
CA THR A 77 0.33 -37.85 10.56
C THR A 77 1.36 -36.89 11.18
N GLY A 78 2.63 -37.28 11.22
CA GLY A 78 3.73 -36.41 11.67
C GLY A 78 3.91 -35.20 10.75
N ALA A 79 3.89 -35.41 9.43
CA ALA A 79 4.00 -34.33 8.45
C ALA A 79 2.81 -33.35 8.53
N LEU A 80 1.58 -33.86 8.67
CA LEU A 80 0.38 -33.05 8.91
C LEU A 80 0.46 -32.26 10.21
N SER A 81 0.97 -32.87 11.28
CA SER A 81 1.10 -32.17 12.56
C SER A 81 2.07 -30.99 12.46
N LEU A 82 3.22 -31.18 11.80
CA LEU A 82 4.18 -30.11 11.54
C LEU A 82 3.61 -29.04 10.61
N LEU A 83 2.90 -29.44 9.55
CA LEU A 83 2.23 -28.53 8.64
C LEU A 83 1.17 -27.69 9.36
N MET A 84 0.37 -28.31 10.25
CA MET A 84 -0.65 -27.61 11.03
C MET A 84 -0.04 -26.59 11.97
N VAL A 85 1.08 -26.93 12.64
CA VAL A 85 1.82 -25.97 13.48
C VAL A 85 2.36 -24.80 12.63
N PHE A 86 2.92 -25.08 11.47
CA PHE A 86 3.39 -24.05 10.54
C PHE A 86 2.25 -23.15 10.05
N LEU A 87 1.11 -23.72 9.66
CA LEU A 87 -0.08 -22.98 9.23
C LEU A 87 -0.61 -22.10 10.37
N LEU A 88 -0.62 -22.59 11.61
CA LEU A 88 -1.03 -21.81 12.78
C LEU A 88 -0.13 -20.60 13.02
N CYS A 89 1.19 -20.80 12.98
CA CYS A 89 2.17 -19.72 13.12
C CYS A 89 2.06 -18.69 11.99
N SER A 90 1.98 -19.16 10.74
CA SER A 90 1.82 -18.26 9.58
C SER A 90 0.50 -17.49 9.63
N THR A 91 -0.60 -18.13 10.05
CA THR A 91 -1.89 -17.46 10.24
C THR A 91 -1.76 -16.31 11.23
N ILE A 92 -1.09 -16.50 12.37
CA ILE A 92 -0.91 -15.44 13.37
C ILE A 92 -0.11 -14.27 12.79
N VAL A 93 1.01 -14.55 12.13
CA VAL A 93 1.90 -13.51 11.56
C VAL A 93 1.19 -12.75 10.43
N ASP A 94 0.63 -13.46 9.46
CA ASP A 94 -0.06 -12.87 8.31
C ASP A 94 -1.30 -12.08 8.74
N THR A 95 -2.03 -12.56 9.76
CA THR A 95 -3.19 -11.85 10.29
C THR A 95 -2.77 -10.56 10.99
N ALA A 96 -1.66 -10.58 11.75
CA ALA A 96 -1.12 -9.38 12.38
C ALA A 96 -0.62 -8.36 11.34
N GLU A 97 0.06 -8.82 10.29
CA GLU A 97 0.52 -7.98 9.18
C GLU A 97 -0.66 -7.39 8.39
N ALA A 98 -1.68 -8.20 8.09
CA ALA A 98 -2.92 -7.76 7.45
C ALA A 98 -3.66 -6.69 8.25
N LEU A 99 -3.68 -6.85 9.58
CA LEU A 99 -4.32 -5.91 10.49
C LEU A 99 -3.55 -4.58 10.51
N GLY A 100 -2.21 -4.63 10.55
CA GLY A 100 -1.35 -3.46 10.46
C GLY A 100 -1.48 -2.69 9.14
N LEU A 101 -1.33 -3.39 8.01
CA LEU A 101 -1.45 -2.81 6.67
C LEU A 101 -2.86 -2.31 6.40
N GLY A 102 -3.87 -3.10 6.76
CA GLY A 102 -5.28 -2.76 6.64
C GLY A 102 -5.65 -1.52 7.44
N PHE A 103 -5.15 -1.41 8.67
CA PHE A 103 -5.34 -0.24 9.52
C PHE A 103 -4.63 1.00 8.96
N ILE A 104 -3.33 0.91 8.68
CA ILE A 104 -2.52 2.04 8.23
C ILE A 104 -3.03 2.58 6.89
N ASN A 105 -3.28 1.71 5.92
CA ASN A 105 -3.71 2.14 4.60
C ASN A 105 -5.14 2.68 4.60
N SER A 106 -6.05 2.08 5.39
CA SER A 106 -7.42 2.58 5.49
C SER A 106 -7.52 3.87 6.32
N PHE A 107 -6.63 4.06 7.30
CA PHE A 107 -6.54 5.28 8.09
C PHE A 107 -5.99 6.46 7.27
N LEU A 108 -4.91 6.22 6.51
CA LEU A 108 -4.23 7.26 5.74
C LEU A 108 -4.98 7.59 4.45
N TYR A 109 -5.41 6.56 3.71
CA TYR A 109 -5.95 6.69 2.35
C TYR A 109 -7.45 6.37 2.24
N GLY A 110 -8.14 6.14 3.35
CA GLY A 110 -9.60 5.91 3.36
C GLY A 110 -10.02 4.70 2.54
N MET A 111 -11.09 4.86 1.76
CA MET A 111 -11.71 3.77 1.02
C MET A 111 -10.82 3.27 -0.13
N ASP A 112 -10.10 4.18 -0.79
CA ASP A 112 -9.11 3.85 -1.82
C ASP A 112 -7.93 3.05 -1.25
N GLY A 113 -7.50 3.38 -0.04
CA GLY A 113 -6.49 2.63 0.71
C GLY A 113 -6.88 1.20 1.02
N PHE A 114 -8.12 1.02 1.49
CA PHE A 114 -8.70 -0.29 1.70
C PHE A 114 -8.79 -1.09 0.40
N TRP A 115 -9.37 -0.53 -0.66
CA TRP A 115 -9.54 -1.25 -1.93
C TRP A 115 -8.20 -1.62 -2.55
N ASN A 116 -7.21 -0.71 -2.47
CA ASN A 116 -5.85 -0.99 -2.90
C ASN A 116 -5.27 -2.17 -2.10
N THR A 117 -5.32 -2.12 -0.77
CA THR A 117 -4.81 -3.18 0.13
C THR A 117 -5.53 -4.51 -0.09
N LEU A 118 -6.86 -4.49 -0.24
CA LEU A 118 -7.67 -5.67 -0.53
C LEU A 118 -7.30 -6.30 -1.88
N SER A 119 -6.96 -5.48 -2.88
CA SER A 119 -6.60 -5.94 -4.22
C SER A 119 -5.14 -6.41 -4.36
N THR A 120 -4.26 -6.00 -3.44
CA THR A 120 -2.81 -6.25 -3.47
C THR A 120 -2.36 -7.32 -2.47
N GLN A 121 -3.09 -7.53 -1.38
CA GLN A 121 -2.72 -8.52 -0.37
C GLN A 121 -2.95 -9.95 -0.86
N GLN A 122 -1.86 -10.72 -0.95
CA GLN A 122 -1.88 -12.12 -1.35
C GLN A 122 -1.61 -13.01 -0.13
N ILE A 123 -2.53 -13.94 0.16
CA ILE A 123 -2.57 -14.69 1.43
C ILE A 123 -1.82 -16.03 1.37
N PHE A 124 -1.59 -16.56 0.16
CA PHE A 124 -0.70 -17.70 -0.04
C PHE A 124 0.47 -17.28 -0.93
N SER A 125 1.68 -17.63 -0.49
CA SER A 125 2.84 -17.62 -1.39
C SER A 125 2.54 -18.55 -2.56
N GLN A 126 2.94 -18.15 -3.77
CA GLN A 126 2.81 -19.01 -4.97
C GLN A 126 3.47 -20.38 -4.73
N ALA A 127 4.50 -20.46 -3.87
CA ALA A 127 5.16 -21.69 -3.48
C ALA A 127 4.25 -22.73 -2.79
N VAL A 128 3.21 -22.31 -2.06
CA VAL A 128 2.23 -23.22 -1.43
C VAL A 128 1.06 -23.51 -2.36
N TRP A 129 0.62 -22.51 -3.13
CA TRP A 129 -0.58 -22.63 -3.98
C TRP A 129 -0.33 -23.38 -5.29
N ASN A 130 0.86 -23.26 -5.87
CA ASN A 130 1.26 -23.94 -7.09
C ASN A 130 1.23 -25.47 -6.99
N PRO A 131 1.84 -26.11 -5.98
CA PRO A 131 1.76 -27.57 -5.82
C PRO A 131 0.33 -28.05 -5.53
N ILE A 132 -0.49 -27.26 -4.81
CA ILE A 132 -1.91 -27.58 -4.58
C ILE A 132 -2.69 -27.58 -5.91
N ARG A 133 -2.46 -26.62 -6.81
CA ARG A 133 -3.12 -26.60 -8.14
C ARG A 133 -2.74 -27.80 -9.01
N VAL A 134 -1.48 -28.24 -8.98
CA VAL A 134 -1.04 -29.47 -9.68
C VAL A 134 -1.75 -30.67 -9.11
N PHE A 135 -1.77 -30.78 -7.78
CA PHE A 135 -2.35 -31.93 -7.08
C PHE A 135 -3.85 -32.05 -7.32
N VAL A 136 -4.58 -30.93 -7.36
CA VAL A 136 -6.03 -30.88 -7.62
C VAL A 136 -6.36 -30.91 -9.13
N GLY A 137 -5.36 -31.00 -10.01
CA GLY A 137 -5.56 -31.08 -11.47
C GLY A 137 -6.05 -29.78 -12.12
N LEU A 138 -5.96 -28.65 -11.40
CA LEU A 138 -6.41 -27.32 -11.85
C LEU A 138 -5.37 -26.58 -12.71
N ALA A 139 -4.14 -27.10 -12.81
CA ALA A 139 -3.09 -26.55 -13.67
C ALA A 139 -2.17 -27.67 -14.18
N ASN A 140 -1.69 -27.53 -15.43
CA ASN A 140 -0.76 -28.47 -16.04
C ASN A 140 0.69 -28.10 -15.69
N MET A 141 1.60 -29.07 -15.53
CA MET A 141 3.01 -28.82 -15.13
C MET A 141 3.71 -27.77 -16.03
N ASN A 142 3.37 -27.75 -17.32
CA ASN A 142 3.94 -26.81 -18.30
C ASN A 142 3.48 -25.36 -18.08
N GLN A 143 2.34 -25.11 -17.42
CA GLN A 143 1.88 -23.76 -17.06
C GLN A 143 2.57 -23.21 -15.79
N LEU A 144 3.21 -24.07 -14.99
CA LEU A 144 3.92 -23.67 -13.77
C LEU A 144 5.34 -23.21 -14.02
N ILE A 145 5.94 -23.59 -15.14
CA ILE A 145 7.27 -23.13 -15.57
C ILE A 145 7.24 -21.61 -15.83
N SER A 146 6.11 -21.07 -16.30
CA SER A 146 5.88 -19.62 -16.40
C SER A 146 5.78 -18.89 -15.05
N ASN A 147 5.45 -19.60 -13.95
CA ASN A 147 5.42 -19.04 -12.59
C ASN A 147 6.70 -19.36 -11.80
N GLY A 148 7.59 -20.21 -12.33
CA GLY A 148 8.89 -20.53 -11.74
C GLY A 148 9.95 -19.45 -11.95
N GLU A 149 9.69 -18.46 -12.82
CA GLU A 149 10.50 -17.26 -12.97
C GLU A 149 10.60 -16.51 -11.64
N ASP A 150 9.49 -16.33 -10.92
CA ASP A 150 9.42 -15.66 -9.61
C ASP A 150 10.33 -16.30 -8.53
N GLN A 151 10.66 -17.60 -8.66
CA GLN A 151 11.46 -18.34 -7.69
C GLN A 151 12.95 -18.38 -8.06
N ARG A 152 13.29 -18.42 -9.37
CA ARG A 152 14.66 -18.15 -9.85
C ARG A 152 15.08 -16.71 -9.57
N ILE A 153 14.13 -15.79 -9.47
CA ILE A 153 14.35 -14.38 -9.11
C ILE A 153 14.83 -14.23 -7.65
N MET A 154 14.26 -14.97 -6.69
CA MET A 154 14.72 -14.89 -5.29
C MET A 154 16.12 -15.48 -5.08
N ASP A 155 16.43 -16.61 -5.75
CA ASP A 155 17.77 -17.21 -5.70
C ASP A 155 18.81 -16.38 -6.48
N GLY A 156 18.41 -15.76 -7.60
CA GLY A 156 19.26 -14.85 -8.38
C GLY A 156 19.53 -13.50 -7.70
N LEU A 157 18.60 -13.00 -6.89
CA LEU A 157 18.74 -11.78 -6.10
C LEU A 157 19.55 -11.98 -4.81
N GLN A 158 19.89 -13.21 -4.39
CA GLN A 158 20.74 -13.43 -3.22
C GLN A 158 22.25 -13.35 -3.56
N ASN A 159 22.63 -13.51 -4.82
CA ASN A 159 24.01 -13.48 -5.29
C ASN A 159 24.26 -12.28 -6.22
N PHE A 160 24.32 -11.07 -5.65
CA PHE A 160 24.59 -9.85 -6.40
C PHE A 160 26.09 -9.67 -6.69
N GLU A 161 26.53 -10.12 -7.86
CA GLU A 161 27.68 -9.54 -8.55
C GLU A 161 27.18 -8.91 -9.85
N ILE A 162 27.22 -7.57 -9.91
CA ILE A 162 26.64 -6.78 -10.99
C ILE A 162 27.55 -6.91 -12.21
N VAL A 163 27.23 -7.84 -13.10
CA VAL A 163 27.81 -7.91 -14.44
C VAL A 163 27.08 -6.88 -15.30
N GLN A 164 27.83 -5.89 -15.80
CA GLN A 164 27.36 -4.95 -16.82
C GLN A 164 27.19 -5.71 -18.15
N GLU A 165 25.99 -6.22 -18.40
CA GLU A 165 25.58 -6.60 -19.75
C GLU A 165 24.94 -5.36 -20.43
N ASP A 166 25.18 -5.20 -21.73
CA ASP A 166 24.48 -4.21 -22.56
C ASP A 166 23.02 -4.66 -22.74
N ILE A 167 22.09 -3.96 -22.09
CA ILE A 167 20.67 -4.36 -22.01
C ILE A 167 19.87 -3.69 -23.13
N GLU A 168 19.30 -4.48 -24.05
CA GLU A 168 18.17 -4.04 -24.89
C GLU A 168 16.91 -3.93 -24.01
N ILE A 169 16.47 -2.69 -23.75
CA ILE A 169 15.39 -2.35 -22.81
C ILE A 169 14.02 -2.48 -23.52
N PRO A 170 13.06 -3.28 -23.04
CA PRO A 170 11.73 -3.36 -23.63
C PRO A 170 10.75 -2.29 -23.08
N ASP A 171 10.18 -1.48 -23.99
CA ASP A 171 8.88 -0.78 -23.97
C ASP A 171 8.47 0.12 -22.76
N LEU A 172 9.34 0.43 -21.82
CA LEU A 172 9.11 1.53 -20.87
C LEU A 172 9.72 2.82 -21.44
N GLN A 173 8.89 3.83 -21.66
CA GLN A 173 9.36 5.13 -22.16
C GLN A 173 10.25 5.78 -21.09
N ASN A 174 11.57 5.68 -21.26
CA ASN A 174 12.49 6.61 -20.64
C ASN A 174 12.11 8.01 -21.15
N LYS A 175 11.61 8.86 -20.27
CA LYS A 175 11.30 10.23 -20.62
C LYS A 175 12.38 11.13 -20.04
N GLU A 176 12.91 12.00 -20.89
CA GLU A 176 13.78 13.08 -20.43
C GLU A 176 13.06 13.87 -19.33
N PRO A 177 13.78 14.30 -18.29
CA PRO A 177 13.22 15.15 -17.25
C PRO A 177 12.61 16.39 -17.90
N ARG A 178 11.28 16.51 -17.82
CA ARG A 178 10.55 17.71 -18.25
C ARG A 178 10.76 18.83 -17.26
N GLU A 179 10.27 20.02 -17.64
CA GLU A 179 10.40 21.28 -16.92
C GLU A 179 10.34 21.12 -15.38
N PRO A 180 11.17 21.86 -14.64
CA PRO A 180 11.23 21.75 -13.19
C PRO A 180 9.82 21.93 -12.60
N PRO A 181 9.39 21.02 -11.72
CA PRO A 181 8.02 21.01 -11.24
C PRO A 181 7.70 22.26 -10.45
N MET A 182 6.44 22.65 -10.51
CA MET A 182 5.92 23.80 -9.80
C MET A 182 5.80 23.46 -8.32
N LEU A 183 6.82 23.76 -7.53
CA LEU A 183 6.83 23.53 -6.08
C LEU A 183 6.07 24.64 -5.34
N LEU A 184 5.54 24.29 -4.17
CA LEU A 184 4.97 25.27 -3.23
C LEU A 184 6.08 26.07 -2.56
N LYS A 185 5.90 27.39 -2.47
CA LYS A 185 6.78 28.24 -1.68
C LYS A 185 6.54 27.99 -0.19
N GLU A 186 7.54 28.21 0.64
CA GLU A 186 7.41 28.06 2.11
C GLU A 186 6.26 28.92 2.67
N THR A 187 6.03 30.09 2.09
CA THR A 187 4.90 30.96 2.46
C THR A 187 3.54 30.37 2.07
N GLU A 188 3.45 29.61 0.98
CA GLU A 188 2.23 28.89 0.60
C GLU A 188 1.99 27.68 1.53
N LEU A 189 3.05 26.95 1.89
CA LEU A 189 2.97 25.85 2.85
C LEU A 189 2.44 26.32 4.21
N LYS A 190 3.01 27.41 4.75
CA LYS A 190 2.54 28.01 6.02
C LYS A 190 1.07 28.43 5.93
N LYS A 191 0.64 29.05 4.82
CA LYS A 191 -0.77 29.42 4.61
C LYS A 191 -1.69 28.21 4.62
N ILE A 192 -1.28 27.11 3.99
CA ILE A 192 -2.07 25.87 3.98
C ILE A 192 -2.17 25.29 5.39
N GLU A 193 -1.05 25.24 6.14
CA GLU A 193 -1.04 24.76 7.53
C GLU A 193 -1.92 25.60 8.46
N GLU A 194 -1.82 26.93 8.36
CA GLU A 194 -2.67 27.86 9.11
C GLU A 194 -4.15 27.67 8.77
N LEU A 195 -4.49 27.56 7.48
CA LEU A 195 -5.86 27.35 7.02
C LEU A 195 -6.42 26.01 7.50
N ILE A 196 -5.63 24.93 7.40
CA ILE A 196 -5.99 23.61 7.93
C ILE A 196 -6.26 23.71 9.44
N THR A 197 -5.42 24.42 10.19
CA THR A 197 -5.55 24.55 11.65
C THR A 197 -6.80 25.34 12.02
N GLN A 198 -7.00 26.51 11.41
CA GLN A 198 -8.16 27.37 11.66
C GLN A 198 -9.49 26.68 11.33
N LEU A 199 -9.58 26.04 10.16
CA LEU A 199 -10.80 25.32 9.75
C LEU A 199 -11.01 24.04 10.56
N THR A 200 -9.96 23.42 11.10
CA THR A 200 -10.10 22.28 12.02
C THR A 200 -10.64 22.71 13.38
N TYR A 201 -10.25 23.90 13.87
CA TYR A 201 -10.77 24.45 15.13
C TYR A 201 -12.26 24.78 15.04
N ILE A 202 -12.69 25.35 13.92
CA ILE A 202 -14.07 25.82 13.70
C ILE A 202 -14.97 24.71 13.08
N LYS A 203 -14.42 23.49 12.96
CA LYS A 203 -14.94 22.40 12.14
C LYS A 203 -16.42 22.11 12.35
N GLU A 204 -16.93 22.18 13.59
CA GLU A 204 -18.32 21.83 13.88
C GLU A 204 -19.33 22.76 13.18
N SER A 205 -19.04 24.06 13.14
CA SER A 205 -19.88 25.10 12.53
C SER A 205 -19.77 25.18 11.00
N LEU A 206 -18.85 24.43 10.38
CA LEU A 206 -18.68 24.42 8.93
C LEU A 206 -19.80 23.65 8.22
N THR A 207 -20.21 24.13 7.06
CA THR A 207 -21.12 23.40 6.18
C THR A 207 -20.48 22.09 5.71
N GLN A 208 -21.31 21.12 5.31
CA GLN A 208 -20.83 19.81 4.89
C GLN A 208 -19.86 19.91 3.69
N SER A 209 -20.14 20.79 2.71
CA SER A 209 -19.25 21.04 1.56
C SER A 209 -17.85 21.53 1.98
N VAL A 210 -17.77 22.49 2.92
CA VAL A 210 -16.48 23.00 3.41
C VAL A 210 -15.70 21.91 4.17
N LYS A 211 -16.39 21.06 4.95
CA LYS A 211 -15.78 19.91 5.64
C LYS A 211 -15.14 18.93 4.66
N GLU A 212 -15.77 18.72 3.51
CA GLU A 212 -15.29 17.83 2.45
C GLU A 212 -14.06 18.41 1.75
N GLN A 213 -14.12 19.69 1.38
CA GLN A 213 -12.99 20.42 0.81
C GLN A 213 -11.79 20.47 1.78
N LEU A 214 -12.02 20.67 3.08
CA LEU A 214 -10.97 20.60 4.11
C LEU A 214 -10.34 19.21 4.19
N THR A 215 -11.14 18.15 4.02
CA THR A 215 -10.62 16.77 4.04
C THR A 215 -9.77 16.50 2.81
N ILE A 216 -10.22 16.93 1.62
CA ILE A 216 -9.45 16.86 0.38
C ILE A 216 -8.14 17.63 0.52
N LEU A 217 -8.17 18.85 1.04
CA LEU A 217 -6.97 19.66 1.27
C LEU A 217 -5.96 18.94 2.18
N LYS A 218 -6.41 18.34 3.28
CA LYS A 218 -5.54 17.58 4.19
C LYS A 218 -4.88 16.39 3.50
N VAL A 219 -5.62 15.66 2.66
CA VAL A 219 -5.09 14.52 1.92
C VAL A 219 -4.03 14.96 0.92
N LEU A 220 -4.36 15.94 0.07
CA LEU A 220 -3.43 16.48 -0.92
C LEU A 220 -2.18 17.06 -0.27
N TYR A 221 -2.34 17.77 0.86
CA TYR A 221 -1.21 18.35 1.58
C TYR A 221 -0.29 17.28 2.16
N SER A 222 -0.87 16.20 2.70
CA SER A 222 -0.10 15.07 3.20
C SER A 222 0.63 14.33 2.08
N GLN A 223 -0.02 14.13 0.93
CA GLN A 223 0.58 13.51 -0.26
C GLN A 223 1.76 14.34 -0.78
N TYR A 224 1.57 15.65 -0.90
CA TYR A 224 2.63 16.58 -1.28
C TYR A 224 3.83 16.48 -0.33
N LYS A 225 3.58 16.56 0.98
CA LYS A 225 4.64 16.57 2.00
C LYS A 225 5.44 15.26 2.02
N ASP A 226 4.75 14.13 1.86
CA ASP A 226 5.39 12.81 1.83
C ASP A 226 6.29 12.66 0.60
N LEU A 227 5.75 12.92 -0.60
CA LEU A 227 6.51 12.84 -1.84
C LEU A 227 7.66 13.86 -1.89
N PHE A 228 7.42 15.08 -1.42
CA PHE A 228 8.45 16.12 -1.34
C PHE A 228 9.58 15.69 -0.40
N SER A 229 9.26 15.24 0.82
CA SER A 229 10.28 14.78 1.78
C SER A 229 11.05 13.57 1.27
N LYS A 230 10.38 12.65 0.55
CA LYS A 230 11.03 11.51 -0.10
C LYS A 230 12.07 11.98 -1.12
N LEU A 231 11.68 12.85 -2.05
CA LEU A 231 12.55 13.36 -3.10
C LEU A 231 13.65 14.28 -2.55
N GLU A 232 13.37 15.05 -1.51
CA GLU A 232 14.35 15.89 -0.82
C GLU A 232 15.47 15.04 -0.19
N LYS A 233 15.14 13.91 0.45
CA LYS A 233 16.16 12.98 0.98
C LYS A 233 17.06 12.44 -0.11
N VAL A 234 16.49 12.08 -1.27
CA VAL A 234 17.26 11.62 -2.43
C VAL A 234 18.16 12.74 -2.95
N HIS A 235 17.64 13.95 -3.08
CA HIS A 235 18.39 15.12 -3.53
C HIS A 235 19.58 15.44 -2.61
N LEU A 236 19.35 15.46 -1.29
CA LEU A 236 20.41 15.68 -0.30
C LEU A 236 21.47 14.58 -0.33
N ALA A 237 21.07 13.32 -0.50
CA ALA A 237 21.99 12.19 -0.63
C ALA A 237 22.83 12.29 -1.92
N LEU A 238 22.24 12.74 -3.03
CA LEU A 238 22.95 12.99 -4.27
C LEU A 238 23.96 14.14 -4.14
N MET A 239 23.54 15.27 -3.57
CA MET A 239 24.39 16.45 -3.32
C MET A 239 25.57 16.16 -2.38
N ARG A 240 25.39 15.28 -1.40
CA ARG A 240 26.45 14.85 -0.47
C ARG A 240 27.31 13.71 -1.03
N HIS A 241 26.98 13.20 -2.22
CA HIS A 241 27.56 12.00 -2.80
C HIS A 241 27.43 10.75 -1.91
N GLU A 242 26.43 10.73 -1.02
CA GLU A 242 26.14 9.65 -0.07
C GLU A 242 25.01 8.75 -0.60
N LYS A 243 25.17 8.22 -1.82
CA LYS A 243 24.15 7.40 -2.50
C LYS A 243 23.69 6.18 -1.70
N SER A 244 24.52 5.68 -0.78
CA SER A 244 24.17 4.60 0.15
C SER A 244 23.02 4.93 1.10
N GLN A 245 22.68 6.21 1.29
CA GLN A 245 21.53 6.64 2.08
C GLN A 245 20.20 6.57 1.31
N ILE A 246 20.25 6.42 -0.02
CA ILE A 246 19.07 6.26 -0.84
C ILE A 246 18.58 4.83 -0.70
N LYS A 247 17.36 4.68 -0.18
CA LYS A 247 16.71 3.38 -0.03
C LYS A 247 16.02 2.98 -1.33
N ASP A 248 16.31 1.79 -1.82
CA ASP A 248 15.53 1.15 -2.87
C ASP A 248 14.18 0.71 -2.28
N GLU A 249 13.09 1.31 -2.78
CA GLU A 249 11.74 1.02 -2.33
C GLU A 249 11.17 -0.25 -2.97
N LEU A 250 11.65 -0.65 -4.15
CA LEU A 250 11.16 -1.83 -4.87
C LEU A 250 11.87 -3.11 -4.44
N ILE A 251 13.18 -3.04 -4.21
CA ILE A 251 14.03 -4.19 -3.86
C ILE A 251 14.68 -3.90 -2.51
N ALA A 252 14.18 -4.57 -1.47
CA ALA A 252 14.67 -4.36 -0.12
C ALA A 252 16.19 -4.65 -0.01
N HIS A 253 16.89 -3.81 0.76
CA HIS A 253 18.33 -3.93 1.05
C HIS A 253 19.27 -3.80 -0.15
N ASN A 254 18.76 -3.40 -1.31
CA ASN A 254 19.59 -3.15 -2.48
C ASN A 254 20.28 -1.79 -2.42
N LYS A 255 21.49 -1.70 -3.00
CA LYS A 255 22.26 -0.46 -3.06
C LYS A 255 21.88 0.33 -4.30
N VAL A 256 21.54 1.60 -4.12
CA VAL A 256 21.19 2.48 -5.22
C VAL A 256 22.43 3.16 -5.80
N ARG A 257 22.71 2.93 -7.09
CA ARG A 257 23.80 3.55 -7.86
C ARG A 257 23.29 4.68 -8.74
N ILE A 258 22.21 4.41 -9.48
CA ILE A 258 21.53 5.35 -10.37
C ILE A 258 20.08 5.43 -9.91
N PRO A 259 19.72 6.42 -9.08
CA PRO A 259 18.35 6.53 -8.60
C PRO A 259 17.40 6.92 -9.73
N ILE A 260 16.30 6.21 -9.83
CA ILE A 260 15.19 6.53 -10.72
C ILE A 260 13.90 6.64 -9.90
N LEU A 261 12.97 7.46 -10.38
CA LEU A 261 11.60 7.51 -9.89
C LEU A 261 10.70 6.74 -10.85
N LEU A 262 10.22 5.58 -10.43
CA LEU A 262 9.19 4.83 -11.12
C LEU A 262 7.83 5.39 -10.73
N ALA A 263 7.04 5.84 -11.70
CA ALA A 263 5.71 6.40 -11.45
C ALA A 263 4.65 5.73 -12.32
N LYS A 264 3.45 5.54 -11.75
CA LYS A 264 2.28 5.06 -12.49
C LYS A 264 1.47 6.25 -13.00
N GLN A 265 1.08 6.24 -14.27
CA GLN A 265 0.21 7.23 -14.89
C GLN A 265 -1.13 6.63 -15.31
N TYR A 266 -2.17 7.45 -15.35
CA TYR A 266 -3.48 7.13 -15.92
C TYR A 266 -3.85 8.13 -17.02
N LYS A 267 -4.64 7.67 -17.99
CA LYS A 267 -5.07 8.47 -19.13
C LYS A 267 -6.44 9.10 -18.87
N LYS A 268 -6.53 10.43 -19.02
CA LYS A 268 -7.79 11.18 -18.93
C LYS A 268 -7.88 12.15 -20.10
N GLY A 269 -8.73 11.81 -21.08
CA GLY A 269 -8.75 12.49 -22.37
C GLY A 269 -7.45 12.22 -23.14
N ASP A 270 -6.81 13.29 -23.62
CA ASP A 270 -5.56 13.23 -24.37
C ASP A 270 -4.29 13.33 -23.48
N TYR A 271 -4.49 13.56 -22.18
CA TYR A 271 -3.40 13.78 -21.23
C TYR A 271 -3.20 12.58 -20.30
N TRP A 272 -1.94 12.41 -19.87
CA TRP A 272 -1.54 11.44 -18.88
C TRP A 272 -1.25 12.15 -17.57
N TYR A 273 -1.82 11.64 -16.49
CA TYR A 273 -1.70 12.17 -15.13
C TYR A 273 -1.10 11.12 -14.22
N HIS A 274 -0.46 11.52 -13.13
CA HIS A 274 0.12 10.60 -12.16
C HIS A 274 -0.94 10.00 -11.26
N VAL A 275 -0.87 8.69 -11.04
CA VAL A 275 -1.69 8.03 -10.02
C VAL A 275 -1.12 8.43 -8.66
N PRO A 276 -1.92 9.03 -7.76
CA PRO A 276 -1.44 9.48 -6.47
C PRO A 276 -0.82 8.33 -5.65
N ALA A 277 0.32 8.61 -5.01
CA ALA A 277 1.02 7.66 -4.13
C ALA A 277 1.48 6.35 -4.81
N ALA A 278 1.60 6.33 -6.14
CA ALA A 278 2.10 5.20 -6.91
C ALA A 278 3.50 5.47 -7.49
N SER A 279 4.31 6.23 -6.75
CA SER A 279 5.65 6.67 -7.13
C SER A 279 6.70 6.11 -6.17
N TYR A 280 7.70 5.43 -6.74
CA TYR A 280 8.71 4.65 -6.02
C TYR A 280 10.13 5.01 -6.45
N VAL A 281 11.03 5.18 -5.49
CA VAL A 281 12.46 5.38 -5.76
C VAL A 281 13.16 4.02 -5.81
N THR A 282 13.92 3.76 -6.86
CA THR A 282 14.66 2.50 -7.04
C THR A 282 15.95 2.73 -7.82
N ASP A 283 16.78 1.70 -7.94
CA ASP A 283 17.98 1.73 -8.78
C ASP A 283 17.67 1.34 -10.23
N ARG A 284 18.21 2.09 -11.19
CA ARG A 284 17.96 1.88 -12.63
C ARG A 284 18.32 0.47 -13.08
N ASP A 285 19.54 0.05 -12.82
CA ASP A 285 20.06 -1.20 -13.36
C ASP A 285 19.37 -2.39 -12.70
N SER A 286 19.10 -2.27 -11.39
CA SER A 286 18.35 -3.25 -10.63
C SER A 286 16.89 -3.37 -11.11
N PHE A 287 16.26 -2.25 -11.46
CA PHE A 287 14.92 -2.21 -12.03
C PHE A 287 14.87 -2.81 -13.45
N LEU A 288 15.83 -2.47 -14.32
CA LEU A 288 15.92 -3.04 -15.67
C LEU A 288 16.16 -4.56 -15.62
N HIS A 289 17.05 -4.98 -14.72
CA HIS A 289 17.26 -6.40 -14.45
C HIS A 289 15.97 -7.05 -13.95
N LEU A 290 15.28 -6.46 -12.98
CA LEU A 290 13.97 -6.94 -12.51
C LEU A 290 12.97 -7.08 -13.66
N GLN A 291 12.90 -6.11 -14.57
CA GLN A 291 11.98 -6.16 -15.72
C GLN A 291 12.30 -7.32 -16.69
N LYS A 292 13.56 -7.72 -16.81
CA LYS A 292 14.00 -8.87 -17.62
C LYS A 292 13.48 -10.19 -17.06
N TYR A 293 13.47 -10.34 -15.73
CA TYR A 293 13.09 -11.58 -15.07
C TYR A 293 11.64 -11.61 -14.57
N SER A 294 11.03 -10.46 -14.32
CA SER A 294 9.65 -10.35 -13.85
C SER A 294 8.87 -9.32 -14.67
N ALA A 295 7.74 -9.75 -15.20
CA ALA A 295 6.75 -8.85 -15.81
C ALA A 295 5.95 -8.05 -14.75
N LYS A 296 6.14 -8.32 -13.45
CA LYS A 296 5.32 -7.79 -12.36
C LYS A 296 6.12 -6.96 -11.36
N HIS A 297 5.47 -5.95 -10.81
CA HIS A 297 5.99 -5.07 -9.80
C HIS A 297 6.05 -5.77 -8.44
N PRO A 298 7.16 -5.72 -7.69
CA PRO A 298 7.38 -6.56 -6.50
C PRO A 298 6.43 -6.23 -5.35
N LEU A 299 6.14 -4.94 -5.13
CA LEU A 299 5.29 -4.51 -4.02
C LEU A 299 3.79 -4.73 -4.26
N ASN A 300 3.28 -4.40 -5.45
CA ASN A 300 1.84 -4.39 -5.73
C ASN A 300 1.40 -5.49 -6.73
N ARG A 301 2.37 -6.27 -7.25
CA ARG A 301 2.19 -7.34 -8.25
C ARG A 301 1.46 -6.90 -9.51
N ASP A 302 1.49 -5.61 -9.81
CA ASP A 302 0.93 -5.03 -11.03
C ASP A 302 1.85 -5.33 -12.23
N PHE A 303 1.31 -5.48 -13.43
CA PHE A 303 2.15 -5.74 -14.60
C PHE A 303 2.80 -4.45 -15.08
N PHE A 304 4.12 -4.45 -15.30
CA PHE A 304 4.81 -3.27 -15.83
C PHE A 304 4.31 -2.88 -17.23
N LYS A 305 4.05 -3.88 -18.09
CA LYS A 305 3.59 -3.67 -19.48
C LYS A 305 2.10 -3.37 -19.62
N ARG A 306 1.27 -3.90 -18.72
CA ARG A 306 -0.20 -3.77 -18.75
C ARG A 306 -0.74 -3.56 -17.33
N PRO A 307 -0.44 -2.41 -16.72
CA PRO A 307 -0.84 -2.19 -15.35
C PRO A 307 -2.36 -2.15 -15.20
N ARG A 308 -2.83 -2.45 -13.99
CA ARG A 308 -4.25 -2.41 -13.66
C ARG A 308 -4.77 -0.98 -13.83
N SER A 309 -5.97 -0.87 -14.42
CA SER A 309 -6.67 0.40 -14.60
C SER A 309 -6.89 1.11 -13.26
N TYR A 310 -6.76 2.43 -13.27
CA TYR A 310 -7.12 3.28 -12.13
C TYR A 310 -8.48 3.92 -12.43
N ASN A 311 -9.50 3.70 -11.59
CA ASN A 311 -10.86 4.19 -11.84
C ASN A 311 -11.39 3.86 -13.24
N GLN A 312 -11.15 2.64 -13.71
CA GLN A 312 -11.48 2.15 -15.07
C GLN A 312 -10.75 2.88 -16.22
N MET A 313 -9.79 3.76 -15.90
CA MET A 313 -8.95 4.45 -16.87
C MET A 313 -7.70 3.64 -17.19
N GLU A 314 -7.26 3.73 -18.45
CA GLU A 314 -6.01 3.13 -18.92
C GLU A 314 -4.82 3.65 -18.11
N THR A 315 -3.91 2.76 -17.74
CA THR A 315 -2.70 3.11 -16.96
C THR A 315 -1.44 2.64 -17.65
N ARG A 316 -0.30 3.26 -17.29
CA ARG A 316 1.04 2.85 -17.72
C ARG A 316 2.07 3.15 -16.63
N TYR A 317 3.20 2.45 -16.66
CA TYR A 317 4.38 2.80 -15.88
C TYR A 317 5.35 3.61 -16.72
N ILE A 318 6.00 4.57 -16.08
CA ILE A 318 7.11 5.34 -16.63
C ILE A 318 8.18 5.53 -15.55
N TRP A 319 9.40 5.85 -15.96
CA TRP A 319 10.45 6.16 -15.00
C TRP A 319 11.25 7.38 -15.46
N TYR A 320 11.79 8.10 -14.47
CA TYR A 320 12.61 9.29 -14.65
C TYR A 320 13.93 9.10 -13.91
N GLU A 321 15.04 9.54 -14.49
CA GLU A 321 16.32 9.56 -13.79
C GLU A 321 16.38 10.71 -12.79
N LEU A 322 16.76 10.42 -11.55
CA LEU A 322 16.94 11.41 -10.49
C LEU A 322 18.40 11.85 -10.46
N THR A 323 18.64 13.13 -10.71
CA THR A 323 19.99 13.73 -10.70
C THR A 323 20.05 14.87 -9.69
N GLU A 324 21.26 15.36 -9.40
CA GLU A 324 21.45 16.54 -8.54
C GLU A 324 20.64 17.75 -9.04
N ASN A 325 20.54 17.93 -10.36
CA ASN A 325 19.81 19.04 -10.97
C ASN A 325 18.31 18.75 -11.16
N TYR A 326 17.92 17.48 -11.19
CA TYR A 326 16.56 17.03 -11.49
C TYR A 326 16.14 15.93 -10.53
N CYS A 327 15.75 16.31 -9.30
CA CYS A 327 15.27 15.38 -8.28
C CYS A 327 13.84 15.72 -7.86
N SER A 328 12.90 15.57 -8.79
CA SER A 328 11.58 16.16 -8.67
C SER A 328 10.56 15.43 -9.55
N SER A 329 9.27 15.43 -9.19
CA SER A 329 8.22 14.68 -9.88
C SER A 329 7.14 15.57 -10.47
N GLU A 330 6.63 15.23 -11.66
CA GLU A 330 5.43 15.85 -12.25
C GLU A 330 4.19 15.66 -11.33
N GLU A 331 4.14 14.58 -10.56
CA GLU A 331 3.11 14.35 -9.53
C GLU A 331 3.06 15.51 -8.51
N LEU A 332 4.21 16.09 -8.14
CA LEU A 332 4.22 17.25 -7.26
C LEU A 332 3.52 18.44 -7.91
N SER A 333 3.78 18.73 -9.18
CA SER A 333 3.13 19.84 -9.90
C SER A 333 1.62 19.66 -9.99
N GLU A 334 1.17 18.44 -10.31
CA GLU A 334 -0.26 18.09 -10.37
C GLU A 334 -0.93 18.32 -9.01
N VAL A 335 -0.31 17.83 -7.93
CA VAL A 335 -0.79 18.03 -6.56
C VAL A 335 -0.78 19.51 -6.16
N VAL A 336 0.22 20.31 -6.58
CA VAL A 336 0.26 21.75 -6.31
C VAL A 336 -0.88 22.50 -6.98
N ILE A 337 -1.22 22.16 -8.22
CA ILE A 337 -2.34 22.76 -8.94
C ILE A 337 -3.64 22.48 -8.18
N GLU A 338 -3.89 21.21 -7.81
CA GLU A 338 -5.08 20.84 -7.05
C GLU A 338 -5.12 21.50 -5.67
N LEU A 339 -3.99 21.53 -4.96
CA LEU A 339 -3.85 22.21 -3.67
C LEU A 339 -4.23 23.68 -3.77
N ARG A 340 -3.74 24.40 -4.79
CA ARG A 340 -4.07 25.82 -4.98
C ARG A 340 -5.55 26.05 -5.26
N VAL A 341 -6.18 25.19 -6.06
CA VAL A 341 -7.61 25.29 -6.35
C VAL A 341 -8.43 25.12 -5.08
N VAL A 342 -8.17 24.06 -4.31
CA VAL A 342 -8.90 23.77 -3.07
C VAL A 342 -8.61 24.83 -2.00
N MET A 343 -7.36 25.26 -1.87
CA MET A 343 -6.96 26.33 -0.95
C MET A 343 -7.69 27.64 -1.27
N ASN A 344 -7.72 28.07 -2.54
CA ASN A 344 -8.38 29.30 -2.94
C ASN A 344 -9.89 29.26 -2.70
N ALA A 345 -10.53 28.11 -2.98
CA ALA A 345 -11.94 27.90 -2.68
C ALA A 345 -12.23 28.02 -1.17
N LEU A 346 -11.42 27.36 -0.34
CA LEU A 346 -11.56 27.41 1.12
C LEU A 346 -11.25 28.80 1.69
N LEU A 347 -10.26 29.51 1.15
CA LEU A 347 -9.96 30.90 1.54
C LEU A 347 -11.14 31.83 1.24
N SER A 348 -11.77 31.69 0.07
CA SER A 348 -12.95 32.48 -0.29
C SER A 348 -14.09 32.24 0.69
N GLN A 349 -14.39 30.97 1.00
CA GLN A 349 -15.44 30.60 1.95
C GLN A 349 -15.12 31.05 3.38
N MET A 350 -13.85 30.97 3.80
CA MET A 350 -13.43 31.44 5.12
C MET A 350 -13.59 32.95 5.26
N ASN A 351 -13.30 33.71 4.19
CA ASN A 351 -13.53 35.15 4.18
C ASN A 351 -15.02 35.51 4.23
N GLU A 352 -15.88 34.72 3.60
CA GLU A 352 -17.35 34.87 3.72
C GLU A 352 -17.84 34.58 5.14
N ILE A 353 -17.37 33.51 5.78
CA ILE A 353 -17.71 33.17 7.17
C ILE A 353 -17.26 34.28 8.11
N LYS A 354 -16.03 34.80 7.95
CA LYS A 354 -15.53 35.93 8.73
C LYS A 354 -16.35 37.20 8.52
N ARG A 355 -16.80 37.49 7.30
CA ARG A 355 -17.68 38.64 7.01
C ARG A 355 -19.06 38.48 7.64
N MET A 356 -19.66 37.29 7.60
CA MET A 356 -20.95 37.01 8.24
C MET A 356 -20.85 37.17 9.75
N ASN A 357 -19.82 36.60 10.38
CA ASN A 357 -19.61 36.73 11.84
C ASN A 357 -19.33 38.19 12.24
N ALA A 358 -18.51 38.92 11.47
CA ALA A 358 -18.28 40.34 11.70
C ALA A 358 -19.56 41.18 11.55
N SER A 359 -20.45 40.83 10.59
CA SER A 359 -21.73 41.52 10.41
C SER A 359 -22.71 41.28 11.56
N ILE A 360 -22.66 40.11 12.19
CA ILE A 360 -23.47 39.74 13.37
C ILE A 360 -22.95 40.47 14.61
N ASP A 361 -21.64 40.58 14.79
CA ASP A 361 -21.04 41.33 15.91
C ASP A 361 -21.24 42.86 15.78
N THR A 362 -21.40 43.38 14.55
CA THR A 362 -21.77 44.80 14.31
C THR A 362 -23.26 45.07 14.40
N PHE A 363 -24.12 44.07 14.63
CA PHE A 363 -25.50 44.32 15.03
C PHE A 363 -25.52 44.84 16.48
N SER A 364 -25.26 46.13 16.62
CA SER A 364 -25.60 46.85 17.84
C SER A 364 -27.12 46.79 18.00
N PRO A 365 -27.67 46.21 19.08
CA PRO A 365 -29.11 46.19 19.34
C PRO A 365 -29.60 47.58 19.78
N ALA A 366 -29.04 48.67 19.24
CA ALA A 366 -29.43 50.04 19.53
C ALA A 366 -30.87 50.37 19.11
N PHE A 367 -31.54 49.46 18.39
CA PHE A 367 -32.96 49.61 18.04
C PHE A 367 -33.92 49.14 19.14
N PHE A 368 -33.51 48.27 20.07
CA PHE A 368 -34.35 47.75 21.16
C PHE A 368 -33.73 47.99 22.53
N GLY A 369 -33.55 49.26 22.91
CA GLY A 369 -33.25 49.68 24.29
C GLY A 369 -31.91 49.17 24.85
N PRO A 370 -31.52 49.62 26.06
CA PRO A 370 -30.24 49.22 26.63
C PRO A 370 -30.29 47.74 27.02
N ALA A 371 -29.53 46.92 26.31
CA ALA A 371 -29.21 45.57 26.75
C ALA A 371 -28.48 45.66 28.10
N ILE A 372 -29.12 45.18 29.16
CA ILE A 372 -28.48 44.96 30.45
C ILE A 372 -27.35 43.97 30.21
N LYS A 373 -26.10 44.46 30.24
CA LYS A 373 -24.90 43.62 30.23
C LYS A 373 -24.88 42.82 31.54
N ASN A 374 -25.40 41.60 31.53
CA ASN A 374 -24.98 40.58 32.47
C ASN A 374 -23.63 40.03 32.01
N ASN A 375 -22.57 40.81 32.26
CA ASN A 375 -21.18 40.42 32.09
C ASN A 375 -20.69 39.76 33.38
N GLU A 376 -21.13 38.54 33.70
CA GLU A 376 -20.51 37.77 34.79
C GLU A 376 -19.16 37.14 34.36
N HIS A 377 -18.85 37.08 33.07
CA HIS A 377 -17.58 36.53 32.59
C HIS A 377 -16.47 37.54 32.28
N SER A 378 -16.73 38.86 32.28
CA SER A 378 -15.66 39.87 32.09
C SER A 378 -15.06 40.40 33.40
N LEU A 379 -15.65 40.06 34.55
CA LEU A 379 -15.11 40.45 35.87
C LEU A 379 -13.98 39.51 36.34
N VAL A 380 -13.96 38.26 35.91
CA VAL A 380 -12.91 37.30 36.31
C VAL A 380 -11.56 37.60 35.65
N LEU A 381 -11.55 38.06 34.39
CA LEU A 381 -10.30 38.43 33.69
C LEU A 381 -9.76 39.82 34.08
N GLN A 382 -10.60 40.73 34.57
CA GLN A 382 -10.13 42.04 35.05
C GLN A 382 -9.63 42.01 36.52
N LEU A 383 -10.10 41.06 37.34
CA LEU A 383 -9.59 40.88 38.71
C LEU A 383 -8.24 40.15 38.77
N GLU A 384 -7.90 39.34 37.76
CA GLU A 384 -6.61 38.64 37.72
C GLU A 384 -5.45 39.49 37.17
N GLN A 385 -5.74 40.50 36.35
CA GLN A 385 -4.72 41.43 35.84
C GLN A 385 -4.36 42.57 36.82
N ASN A 386 -5.23 42.93 37.76
CA ASN A 386 -4.95 44.00 38.72
C ASN A 386 -4.17 43.53 39.97
N ASN A 387 -4.02 42.23 40.21
CA ASN A 387 -3.27 41.69 41.37
C ASN A 387 -1.84 41.22 41.04
N ARG A 388 -1.34 41.43 39.81
CA ARG A 388 0.06 41.11 39.43
C ARG A 388 0.97 42.31 39.23
N LEU A 389 0.52 43.51 39.57
CA LEU A 389 1.35 44.71 39.60
C LEU A 389 1.11 45.50 40.88
N GLN A 390 1.51 44.93 42.01
CA GLN A 390 1.94 45.69 43.19
C GLN A 390 2.68 44.76 44.16
N LEU A 391 3.93 45.16 44.46
CA LEU A 391 5.02 44.55 45.27
C LEU A 391 5.96 43.60 44.53
#